data_AF-A0A2V7RTW0-F1
#
_entry.id   AF-A0A2V7RTW0-F1
#
_cell.length_a   1.000
_cell.length_b   1.000
_cell.length_c   1.000
_cell.angle_alpha   90.00
_cell.angle_beta   90.00
_cell.angle_gamma   90.00
#
_symmetry.space_group_name_H-M   'P 1'
#
loop_
_entity.id
_entity.type
_entity.pdbx_description
1 polymer ?
#
loop_
_entity_poly.entity_id
_entity_poly.type
_entity_poly.pdbx_seq_one_letter_code
_entity_poly.pdbx_strand_id
1 'polypeptide(L)'
;VKFTQASRNFIAAAKADSTTREEQDEDDPPKSIAAVAALYDRHPALKQAITSAGMTTQEYTAFMMSMFQAGMAAWSVEQQQGKFDKVPAGIPHENIRFYQRHQAELQRVGEELRALEGKTPPEQEDSLSRR
;
A
#
# COMPACT_ATOMS: atom_id res chain seq x y z
N VAL A 1 -1.94 13.15 -8.00
CA VAL A 1 -2.30 11.82 -8.58
C VAL A 1 -3.44 11.23 -7.75
N LYS A 2 -4.42 10.55 -8.37
CA LYS A 2 -5.67 10.08 -7.71
C LYS A 2 -5.41 9.19 -6.48
N PHE A 3 -4.50 8.23 -6.59
CA PHE A 3 -4.16 7.31 -5.50
C PHE A 3 -3.63 8.02 -4.25
N THR A 4 -2.70 8.97 -4.41
CA THR A 4 -2.16 9.75 -3.29
C THR A 4 -3.26 10.55 -2.60
N GLN A 5 -4.18 11.16 -3.36
CA GLN A 5 -5.30 11.89 -2.79
C GLN A 5 -6.27 10.96 -2.06
N ALA A 6 -6.60 9.81 -2.65
CA ALA A 6 -7.44 8.78 -2.04
C ALA A 6 -6.83 8.28 -0.71
N SER A 7 -5.51 8.04 -0.69
CA SER A 7 -4.79 7.59 0.50
C SER A 7 -4.80 8.62 1.63
N ARG A 8 -4.60 9.91 1.30
CA ARG A 8 -4.71 11.01 2.28
C ARG A 8 -6.10 11.11 2.88
N ASN A 9 -7.13 11.09 2.04
CA ASN A 9 -8.52 11.12 2.48
C ASN A 9 -8.84 9.90 3.35
N PHE A 10 -8.36 8.72 2.94
CA PHE A 10 -8.56 7.47 3.66
C PHE A 10 -7.95 7.52 5.07
N ILE A 11 -6.69 7.97 5.21
CA ILE A 11 -6.03 8.11 6.52
C ILE A 11 -6.81 9.09 7.42
N ALA A 12 -7.26 10.22 6.87
CA ALA A 12 -8.05 11.18 7.63
C ALA A 12 -9.39 10.60 8.10
N ALA A 13 -10.09 9.86 7.24
CA ALA A 13 -11.35 9.20 7.57
C ALA A 13 -11.15 8.07 8.60
N ALA A 14 -10.13 7.22 8.42
CA ALA A 14 -9.80 6.13 9.33
C ALA A 14 -9.39 6.63 10.73
N LYS A 15 -8.78 7.82 10.84
CA LYS A 15 -8.49 8.45 12.13
C LYS A 15 -9.73 9.00 12.83
N ALA A 16 -10.71 9.46 12.07
CA ALA A 16 -11.96 10.00 12.60
C ALA A 16 -12.95 8.89 13.00
N ASP A 17 -12.80 7.68 12.46
CA ASP A 17 -13.71 6.56 12.70
C ASP A 17 -13.07 5.45 13.55
N SER A 18 -13.47 5.39 14.83
CA SER A 18 -12.99 4.40 15.79
C SER A 18 -13.43 2.97 15.48
N THR A 19 -14.49 2.76 14.69
CA THR A 19 -15.01 1.42 14.36
C THR A 19 -14.11 0.66 13.39
N THR A 20 -13.39 1.38 12.52
CA THR A 20 -12.40 0.79 11.61
C THR A 20 -11.27 0.06 12.34
N ARG A 21 -10.94 0.48 13.55
CA ARG A 21 -9.87 -0.11 14.36
C ARG A 21 -10.30 -1.43 15.00
N GLU A 22 -11.58 -1.55 15.35
CA GLU A 22 -12.15 -2.74 16.00
C GLU A 22 -12.32 -3.90 15.00
N GLU A 23 -12.64 -3.61 13.73
CA GLU A 23 -12.73 -4.64 12.68
C GLU A 23 -11.35 -5.10 12.14
N GLN A 24 -10.28 -4.35 12.37
CA GLN A 24 -8.92 -4.81 12.06
C GLN A 24 -8.41 -5.90 13.02
N ASP A 25 -9.04 -6.04 14.19
CA ASP A 25 -8.74 -7.07 15.18
C ASP A 25 -9.60 -8.35 14.98
N GLU A 26 -10.40 -8.47 13.91
CA GLU A 26 -11.05 -9.72 13.57
C GLU A 26 -10.03 -10.78 13.10
N ASP A 27 -10.06 -11.96 13.71
CA ASP A 27 -9.12 -13.08 13.52
C ASP A 27 -9.04 -13.65 12.07
N ASP A 28 -9.88 -13.21 11.14
CA ASP A 28 -9.86 -13.66 9.74
C ASP A 28 -9.61 -12.50 8.76
N PRO A 29 -8.34 -12.21 8.43
CA PRO A 29 -8.02 -11.14 7.50
C PRO A 29 -8.64 -11.40 6.12
N PRO A 30 -9.12 -10.36 5.41
CA PRO A 30 -9.80 -10.52 4.13
C PRO A 30 -8.94 -11.27 3.10
N LYS A 31 -9.46 -12.41 2.62
CA LYS A 31 -8.75 -13.39 1.78
C LYS A 31 -8.57 -12.98 0.31
N SER A 32 -9.06 -11.80 -0.10
CA SER A 32 -8.96 -11.34 -1.50
C SER A 32 -9.04 -9.82 -1.62
N ILE A 33 -8.57 -9.28 -2.76
CA ILE A 33 -8.73 -7.86 -3.12
C ILE A 33 -10.21 -7.44 -3.10
N ALA A 34 -11.11 -8.30 -3.57
CA ALA A 34 -12.54 -8.05 -3.56
C ALA A 34 -13.10 -7.98 -2.12
N ALA A 35 -12.62 -8.84 -1.23
CA ALA A 35 -13.02 -8.81 0.18
C ALA A 35 -12.56 -7.52 0.88
N VAL A 36 -11.33 -7.06 0.61
CA VAL A 36 -10.84 -5.78 1.15
C VAL A 36 -11.64 -4.59 0.59
N ALA A 37 -11.92 -4.58 -0.72
CA ALA A 37 -12.75 -3.53 -1.31
C ALA A 37 -14.17 -3.50 -0.70
N ALA A 38 -14.79 -4.67 -0.51
CA ALA A 38 -16.08 -4.81 0.15
C ALA A 38 -16.06 -4.34 1.61
N LEU A 39 -14.96 -4.57 2.33
CA LEU A 39 -14.75 -4.02 3.66
C LEU A 39 -14.80 -2.48 3.63
N TYR A 40 -14.05 -1.84 2.74
CA TYR A 40 -14.09 -0.39 2.59
C TYR A 40 -15.45 0.14 2.14
N ASP A 41 -16.20 -0.63 1.36
CA ASP A 41 -17.57 -0.28 0.96
C ASP A 41 -18.59 -0.33 2.11
N ARG A 42 -18.33 -1.13 3.16
CA ARG A 42 -19.18 -1.20 4.36
C ARG A 42 -19.01 0.00 5.28
N HIS A 43 -17.92 0.75 5.12
CA HIS A 43 -17.62 1.97 5.89
C HIS A 43 -17.87 3.22 5.02
N PRO A 44 -19.02 3.91 5.18
CA PRO A 44 -19.39 5.02 4.30
C PRO A 44 -18.34 6.14 4.26
N ALA A 45 -17.70 6.42 5.41
CA ALA A 45 -16.63 7.41 5.51
C ALA A 45 -15.41 7.04 4.65
N LEU A 46 -14.97 5.77 4.69
CA LEU A 46 -13.83 5.29 3.90
C LEU A 46 -14.17 5.25 2.40
N LYS A 47 -15.35 4.74 2.06
CA LYS A 47 -15.84 4.73 0.68
C LYS A 47 -15.88 6.14 0.11
N GLN A 48 -16.42 7.12 0.84
CA GLN A 48 -16.48 8.51 0.41
C GLN A 48 -15.08 9.13 0.27
N ALA A 49 -14.18 8.83 1.21
CA ALA A 49 -12.80 9.28 1.17
C ALA A 49 -12.07 8.83 -0.11
N ILE A 50 -12.25 7.57 -0.51
CA ILE A 50 -11.65 7.00 -1.73
C ILE A 50 -12.33 7.58 -2.98
N THR A 51 -13.66 7.58 -3.02
CA THR A 51 -14.44 8.01 -4.20
C THR A 51 -14.35 9.50 -4.50
N SER A 52 -14.19 10.35 -3.49
CA SER A 52 -13.95 11.79 -3.67
C SER A 52 -12.63 12.11 -4.39
N ALA A 53 -11.68 11.18 -4.41
CA ALA A 53 -10.45 11.27 -5.20
C ALA A 53 -10.59 10.72 -6.64
N GLY A 54 -11.80 10.28 -7.03
CA GLY A 54 -12.11 9.77 -8.36
C GLY A 54 -11.61 8.34 -8.63
N MET A 55 -11.57 7.51 -7.59
CA MET A 55 -11.31 6.06 -7.65
C MET A 55 -12.45 5.28 -7.00
N THR A 56 -12.71 4.07 -7.47
CA THR A 56 -13.53 3.10 -6.73
C THR A 56 -12.72 2.44 -5.61
N THR A 57 -13.40 1.86 -4.62
CA THR A 57 -12.78 1.02 -3.58
C THR A 57 -12.00 -0.14 -4.19
N GLN A 58 -12.53 -0.76 -5.25
CA GLN A 58 -11.87 -1.85 -5.96
C GLN A 58 -10.60 -1.39 -6.69
N GLU A 59 -10.63 -0.27 -7.42
CA GLU A 59 -9.44 0.28 -8.07
C GLU A 59 -8.37 0.67 -7.05
N TYR A 60 -8.77 1.29 -5.94
CA TYR A 60 -7.86 1.69 -4.87
C TYR A 60 -7.15 0.48 -4.26
N THR A 61 -7.90 -0.55 -3.86
CA THR A 61 -7.35 -1.76 -3.28
C THR A 61 -6.48 -2.54 -4.28
N ALA A 62 -6.94 -2.68 -5.53
CA ALA A 62 -6.17 -3.37 -6.57
C ALA A 62 -4.84 -2.65 -6.84
N PHE A 63 -4.86 -1.31 -6.91
CA PHE A 63 -3.65 -0.52 -7.08
C PHE A 63 -2.70 -0.69 -5.89
N MET A 64 -3.20 -0.55 -4.66
CA MET A 64 -2.41 -0.73 -3.44
C MET A 64 -1.71 -2.10 -3.40
N MET A 65 -2.45 -3.18 -3.66
CA MET A 65 -1.90 -4.53 -3.67
C MET A 65 -0.92 -4.76 -4.82
N SER A 66 -1.18 -4.18 -6.00
CA SER A 66 -0.27 -4.27 -7.15
C SER A 66 1.05 -3.57 -6.87
N MET A 67 1.02 -2.40 -6.24
CA MET A 67 2.22 -1.65 -5.86
C MET A 67 3.02 -2.38 -4.78
N PHE A 68 2.35 -2.97 -3.80
CA PHE A 68 2.99 -3.78 -2.77
C PHE A 68 3.71 -5.00 -3.36
N GLN A 69 3.02 -5.78 -4.20
CA GLN A 69 3.59 -6.94 -4.88
C GLN A 69 4.75 -6.55 -5.81
N ALA A 70 4.59 -5.46 -6.57
CA ALA A 70 5.64 -4.95 -7.44
C ALA A 70 6.87 -4.49 -6.67
N GLY A 71 6.71 -3.86 -5.50
CA GLY A 71 7.82 -3.45 -4.64
C GLY A 71 8.63 -4.63 -4.11
N MET A 72 7.95 -5.67 -3.59
CA MET A 72 8.62 -6.89 -3.14
C MET A 72 9.34 -7.61 -4.29
N ALA A 73 8.70 -7.70 -5.45
CA ALA A 73 9.29 -8.33 -6.62
C ALA A 73 10.47 -7.51 -7.18
N ALA A 74 10.38 -6.18 -7.19
CA ALA A 74 11.48 -5.30 -7.60
C ALA A 74 12.71 -5.49 -6.73
N TRP A 75 12.53 -5.57 -5.40
CA TRP A 75 13.61 -5.88 -4.47
C TRP A 75 14.22 -7.26 -4.76
N SER A 76 13.39 -8.29 -4.98
CA SER A 76 13.87 -9.63 -5.31
C SER A 76 14.68 -9.66 -6.63
N VAL A 77 14.24 -8.91 -7.64
CA VAL A 77 14.95 -8.78 -8.93
C VAL A 77 16.30 -8.09 -8.74
N GLU A 78 16.37 -7.05 -7.91
CA GLU A 78 17.62 -6.37 -7.58
C GLU A 78 18.64 -7.31 -6.91
N GLN A 79 18.19 -8.11 -5.93
CA GLN A 79 19.04 -9.12 -5.27
C GLN A 79 19.55 -10.21 -6.23
N GLN A 80 18.86 -10.41 -7.35
CA GLN A 80 19.18 -11.41 -8.37
C GLN A 80 19.87 -10.80 -9.59
N GLN A 81 20.46 -9.61 -9.45
CA GLN A 81 21.20 -8.93 -10.52
C GLN A 81 20.34 -8.66 -11.76
N GLY A 82 19.07 -8.31 -11.55
CA GLY A 82 18.14 -7.97 -12.64
C GLY A 82 17.41 -9.15 -13.26
N LYS A 83 17.56 -10.36 -12.73
CA LYS A 83 16.88 -11.56 -13.24
C LYS A 83 15.45 -11.65 -12.71
N PHE A 84 14.52 -11.96 -13.61
CA PHE A 84 13.10 -12.13 -13.30
C PHE A 84 12.72 -13.59 -13.00
N ASP A 85 13.69 -14.51 -13.03
CA ASP A 85 13.46 -15.96 -12.99
C ASP A 85 12.76 -16.45 -11.72
N LYS A 86 12.87 -15.70 -10.61
CA LYS A 86 12.20 -16.01 -9.34
C LYS A 86 11.03 -15.08 -9.01
N VAL A 87 10.60 -14.25 -9.95
CA VAL A 87 9.36 -13.47 -9.77
C VAL A 87 8.20 -14.46 -9.75
N PRO A 88 7.37 -14.47 -8.68
CA PRO A 88 6.20 -15.34 -8.61
C PRO A 88 5.29 -15.19 -9.83
N ALA A 89 4.75 -16.31 -10.31
CA ALA A 89 3.76 -16.31 -11.37
C ALA A 89 2.55 -15.45 -10.96
N GLY A 90 2.14 -14.54 -11.85
CA GLY A 90 1.01 -13.63 -11.61
C GLY A 90 1.40 -12.21 -11.22
N ILE A 91 2.69 -11.90 -10.97
CA ILE A 91 3.16 -10.51 -10.82
C ILE A 91 3.63 -9.99 -12.19
N PRO A 92 2.94 -9.01 -12.81
CA PRO A 92 3.32 -8.49 -14.12
C PRO A 92 4.69 -7.81 -14.06
N HIS A 93 5.57 -8.15 -14.99
CA HIS A 93 6.90 -7.53 -15.08
C HIS A 93 6.81 -6.03 -15.35
N GLU A 94 5.75 -5.58 -16.02
CA GLU A 94 5.46 -4.17 -16.29
C GLU A 94 5.27 -3.39 -14.98
N ASN A 95 4.61 -3.98 -13.99
CA ASN A 95 4.41 -3.35 -12.67
C ASN A 95 5.73 -3.24 -11.91
N ILE A 96 6.58 -4.26 -12.02
CA ILE A 96 7.94 -4.25 -11.43
C ILE A 96 8.78 -3.13 -12.06
N ARG A 97 8.80 -3.06 -13.40
CA ARG A 97 9.52 -2.01 -14.14
C ARG A 97 8.96 -0.61 -13.86
N PHE A 98 7.64 -0.49 -13.68
CA PHE A 98 7.02 0.74 -13.24
C PHE A 98 7.52 1.13 -11.85
N TYR A 99 7.48 0.22 -10.88
CA TYR A 99 7.97 0.46 -9.53
C TYR A 99 9.43 0.92 -9.52
N GLN A 100 10.32 0.21 -10.21
CA GLN A 100 11.75 0.55 -10.30
C GLN A 100 11.98 1.94 -10.90
N ARG A 101 11.25 2.31 -11.97
CA ARG A 101 11.38 3.63 -12.60
C ARG A 101 10.89 4.77 -11.71
N HIS A 102 9.90 4.51 -10.86
CA HIS A 102 9.24 5.51 -10.01
C HIS A 102 9.59 5.37 -8.53
N GLN A 103 10.64 4.62 -8.18
CA GLN A 103 10.95 4.24 -6.81
C GLN A 103 11.09 5.46 -5.88
N ALA A 104 11.83 6.50 -6.29
CA ALA A 104 12.01 7.70 -5.49
C ALA A 104 10.69 8.47 -5.25
N GLU A 105 9.84 8.54 -6.28
CA GLU A 105 8.51 9.17 -6.17
C GLU A 105 7.60 8.39 -5.21
N LEU A 106 7.60 7.06 -5.35
CA LEU A 106 6.81 6.16 -4.50
C LEU A 106 7.29 6.17 -3.05
N GLN A 107 8.61 6.23 -2.82
CA GLN A 107 9.19 6.38 -1.48
C GLN A 107 8.73 7.68 -0.82
N ARG A 108 8.82 8.81 -1.53
CA ARG A 108 8.36 10.11 -1.03
C ARG A 108 6.87 10.08 -0.68
N VAL A 109 6.03 9.50 -1.56
CA VAL A 109 4.59 9.34 -1.26
C VAL A 109 4.39 8.45 -0.03
N GLY A 110 5.13 7.35 0.10
CA GLY A 110 5.03 6.46 1.26
C GLY A 110 5.48 7.10 2.58
N GLU A 111 6.49 7.97 2.55
CA GLU A 111 6.91 8.78 3.71
C GLU A 111 5.85 9.79 4.11
N GLU A 112 5.28 10.50 3.14
CA GLU A 112 4.20 11.44 3.36
C GLU A 112 2.99 10.77 4.03
N LEU A 113 2.56 9.61 3.53
CA LEU A 113 1.43 8.86 4.08
C LEU A 113 1.73 8.34 5.49
N ARG A 114 2.94 7.85 5.77
CA ARG A 114 3.34 7.43 7.13
C ARG A 114 3.32 8.58 8.14
N ALA A 115 3.81 9.75 7.73
CA ALA A 115 3.75 10.96 8.57
C ALA A 115 2.29 11.35 8.89
N LEU A 116 1.39 11.21 7.91
CA LEU A 116 -0.04 11.43 8.11
C LEU A 116 -0.69 10.40 9.02
N GLU A 117 -0.25 9.14 9.01
CA GLU A 117 -0.72 8.12 9.96
C GLU A 117 -0.25 8.41 11.39
N GLY A 118 0.87 9.12 11.57
CA GLY A 118 1.50 9.33 12.87
C GLY A 118 2.35 8.14 13.33
N LYS A 119 2.69 7.23 12.42
CA LYS A 119 3.69 6.18 12.66
C LYS A 119 5.07 6.80 12.47
N THR A 120 5.89 6.77 13.52
CA THR A 120 7.32 7.12 13.46
C THR A 120 8.00 6.32 12.34
N PRO A 121 8.93 6.89 11.56
CA PRO A 121 9.73 6.10 10.62
C PRO A 121 10.32 4.88 11.34
N PRO A 122 10.44 3.70 10.70
CA PRO A 122 11.32 2.69 11.25
C PRO A 122 12.68 3.37 11.43
N GLU A 123 13.19 3.37 12.67
CA GLU A 123 14.60 3.68 12.91
C GLU A 123 15.37 2.85 11.88
N GLN A 124 16.19 3.51 11.06
CA GLN A 124 17.19 2.80 10.31
C GLN A 124 17.96 2.02 11.38
N GLU A 125 17.80 0.70 11.43
CA GLU A 125 18.62 -0.14 12.30
C GLU A 125 20.06 0.20 11.96
N ASP A 126 20.66 0.97 12.86
CA ASP A 126 22.02 1.44 12.78
C ASP A 126 22.88 0.18 12.78
N SER A 127 23.27 -0.20 11.57
CA SER A 127 24.08 -1.37 11.28
C SER A 127 25.52 -1.12 11.74
N LEU A 128 25.74 -0.71 12.99
CA LEU A 128 27.06 -0.54 13.60
C LEU A 128 27.01 -0.77 15.11
N SER A 129 26.48 -1.91 15.53
CA SER A 129 26.88 -2.52 16.80
C SER A 129 27.44 -3.92 16.54
N ARG A 130 28.68 -3.94 16.03
CA ARG A 130 29.69 -5.00 16.22
C ARG A 130 30.91 -4.71 15.34
N ARG A 131 31.89 -3.99 15.89
CA ARG A 131 33.30 -4.43 16.04
C ARG A 131 33.94 -3.66 17.17
#